data_AF-A0A7R9ZYX9-F1
#
_entry.id   AF-A0A7R9ZYX9-F1
#
_cell.length_a   1.000
_cell.length_b   1.000
_cell.length_c   1.000
_cell.angle_alpha   90.00
_cell.angle_beta   90.00
_cell.angle_gamma   90.00
#
_symmetry.space_group_name_H-M   'P 1'
#
loop_
_entity.id
_entity.type
_entity.pdbx_description
1 polymer ?
#
loop_
_entity_poly.entity_id
_entity_poly.type
_entity_poly.pdbx_seq_one_letter_code
_entity_poly.pdbx_strand_id
1 'polypeptide(L)'
;PAPRLSPEQGTSPTSPAAQCPTPAPDFDLDLAALQGRWNHSFLQMGPLRVRGDAVKFDNGAKFVVRVLPKGVLEMAGWTASREHSTSSEIVWLKEGGGG
;
A
#
# COMPACT_ATOMS: atom_id res chain seq x y z
N PRO A 1 -60.95 -22.41 -20.71
CA PRO A 1 -61.04 -21.46 -19.58
C PRO A 1 -59.63 -21.13 -19.07
N ALA A 2 -59.44 -19.88 -18.65
CA ALA A 2 -58.22 -19.06 -18.71
C ALA A 2 -56.99 -19.50 -17.87
N PRO A 3 -55.78 -19.02 -18.23
CA PRO A 3 -54.50 -19.27 -17.53
C PRO A 3 -54.37 -18.36 -16.28
N ARG A 4 -53.60 -18.78 -15.27
CA ARG A 4 -53.36 -17.97 -14.05
C ARG A 4 -51.87 -17.88 -13.71
N LEU A 5 -51.27 -16.79 -14.19
CA LEU A 5 -50.30 -15.89 -13.54
C LEU A 5 -49.08 -16.50 -12.78
N SER A 6 -47.91 -16.42 -13.39
CA SER A 6 -46.65 -16.05 -12.68
C SER A 6 -46.63 -14.51 -12.56
N PRO A 7 -46.11 -13.89 -11.48
CA PRO A 7 -44.65 -13.84 -11.21
C PRO A 7 -44.24 -13.62 -9.74
N GLU A 8 -43.35 -14.46 -9.19
CA GLU A 8 -42.56 -14.06 -8.02
C GLU A 8 -41.11 -13.86 -8.46
N GLN A 9 -40.92 -12.77 -9.21
CA GLN A 9 -39.60 -12.15 -9.32
C GLN A 9 -39.25 -11.62 -7.93
N GLY A 10 -38.33 -12.32 -7.26
CA GLY A 10 -37.66 -11.85 -6.06
C GLY A 10 -37.04 -10.48 -6.33
N THR A 11 -37.69 -9.48 -5.76
CA THR A 11 -37.14 -8.24 -5.20
C THR A 11 -35.66 -7.94 -5.48
N SER A 12 -35.50 -6.95 -6.35
CA SER A 12 -34.63 -5.77 -6.19
C SER A 12 -33.09 -5.92 -6.30
N PRO A 13 -32.46 -5.04 -7.11
CA PRO A 13 -31.02 -4.98 -7.28
C PRO A 13 -30.39 -4.33 -6.05
N THR A 14 -29.49 -5.03 -5.36
CA THR A 14 -28.41 -4.32 -4.66
C THR A 14 -27.24 -4.33 -5.62
N SER A 15 -27.16 -3.26 -6.41
CA SER A 15 -25.90 -2.74 -6.92
C SER A 15 -24.81 -2.95 -5.87
N PRO A 16 -23.57 -3.29 -6.24
CA PRO A 16 -22.47 -3.21 -5.28
C PRO A 16 -22.60 -1.83 -4.68
N ALA A 17 -22.83 -1.77 -3.35
CA ALA A 17 -22.86 -0.52 -2.64
C ALA A 17 -21.72 0.28 -3.21
N ALA A 18 -22.04 1.42 -3.82
CA ALA A 18 -21.07 2.40 -4.19
C ALA A 18 -20.22 2.52 -2.94
N GLN A 19 -19.04 1.92 -2.99
CA GLN A 19 -18.03 2.20 -2.01
C GLN A 19 -17.77 3.65 -2.33
N CYS A 20 -18.47 4.56 -1.63
CA CYS A 20 -18.00 5.90 -1.43
C CYS A 20 -16.51 5.69 -1.22
N PRO A 21 -15.63 6.23 -2.07
CA PRO A 21 -14.20 6.08 -1.89
C PRO A 21 -13.95 6.63 -0.51
N THR A 22 -13.92 5.74 0.47
CA THR A 22 -13.66 6.07 1.85
C THR A 22 -12.23 6.57 1.70
N PRO A 23 -11.95 7.85 1.98
CA PRO A 23 -10.60 8.36 1.85
C PRO A 23 -9.74 7.34 2.57
N ALA A 24 -8.90 6.64 1.80
CA ALA A 24 -8.15 5.51 2.31
C ALA A 24 -7.50 6.02 3.60
N PRO A 25 -7.70 5.33 4.74
CA PRO A 25 -7.28 5.84 6.04
C PRO A 25 -5.85 6.31 5.86
N ASP A 26 -5.63 7.61 6.10
CA ASP A 26 -4.36 8.32 5.88
C ASP A 26 -3.21 7.35 6.10
N PHE A 27 -2.65 6.84 5.01
CA PHE A 27 -1.67 5.76 5.10
C PHE A 27 -0.47 6.36 5.83
N ASP A 28 -0.32 5.99 7.10
CA ASP A 28 0.71 6.53 7.95
C ASP A 28 1.98 5.73 7.70
N LEU A 29 2.84 6.34 6.89
CA LEU A 29 4.11 5.79 6.48
C LEU A 29 5.14 5.96 7.61
N ASP A 30 4.87 5.31 8.74
CA ASP A 30 5.75 5.30 9.91
C ASP A 30 6.59 4.01 9.96
N LEU A 31 7.76 4.07 10.59
CA LEU A 31 8.65 2.91 10.76
C LEU A 31 7.92 1.77 11.48
N ALA A 32 7.07 2.07 12.47
CA ALA A 32 6.29 1.08 13.20
C ALA A 32 5.23 0.41 12.31
N ALA A 33 4.58 1.18 11.43
CA ALA A 33 3.65 0.64 10.43
C ALA A 33 4.39 -0.25 9.43
N LEU A 34 5.61 0.14 9.06
CA LEU A 34 6.45 -0.58 8.09
C LEU A 34 7.04 -1.89 8.58
N GLN A 35 6.88 -2.23 9.85
CA GLN A 35 7.36 -3.51 10.37
C GLN A 35 6.70 -4.69 9.62
N GLY A 36 7.46 -5.76 9.42
CA GLY A 36 6.97 -6.94 8.72
C GLY A 36 7.33 -6.95 7.23
N ARG A 37 6.46 -7.49 6.38
CA ARG A 37 6.74 -7.72 4.95
C ARG A 37 5.87 -6.80 4.10
N TRP A 38 6.50 -6.11 3.16
CA TRP A 38 5.88 -5.13 2.31
C TRP A 38 6.26 -5.32 0.84
N ASN A 39 5.34 -4.99 -0.06
CA ASN A 39 5.69 -4.80 -1.46
C ASN A 39 6.23 -3.40 -1.67
N HIS A 40 6.94 -3.23 -2.77
CA HIS A 40 7.52 -1.95 -3.13
C HIS A 40 7.69 -1.83 -4.64
N SER A 41 7.93 -0.61 -5.09
CA SER A 41 8.07 -0.28 -6.50
C SER A 41 9.19 -1.03 -7.24
N PHE A 42 10.24 -1.52 -6.56
CA PHE A 42 11.29 -2.32 -7.22
C PHE A 42 10.95 -3.82 -7.23
N LEU A 43 9.97 -4.19 -8.07
CA LEU A 43 9.55 -5.59 -8.27
C LEU A 43 10.71 -6.57 -8.51
N GLN A 44 11.83 -6.09 -9.07
CA GLN A 44 13.02 -6.90 -9.35
C GLN A 44 13.81 -7.34 -8.09
N MET A 45 13.67 -6.64 -6.95
CA MET A 45 14.35 -7.01 -5.70
C MET A 45 13.50 -7.92 -4.79
N GLY A 46 12.23 -8.13 -5.16
CA GLY A 46 11.26 -8.87 -4.36
C GLY A 46 10.82 -8.10 -3.11
N PRO A 47 9.87 -8.66 -2.35
CA PRO A 47 9.29 -7.98 -1.20
C PRO A 47 10.35 -7.61 -0.14
N LEU A 48 10.13 -6.47 0.50
CA LEU A 48 11.01 -5.97 1.55
C LEU A 48 10.49 -6.40 2.92
N ARG A 49 11.41 -6.71 3.84
CA ARG A 49 11.13 -7.02 5.24
C ARG A 49 11.76 -5.97 6.12
N VAL A 50 10.95 -5.24 6.88
CA VAL A 50 11.47 -4.27 7.86
C VAL A 50 11.41 -4.89 9.24
N ARG A 51 12.50 -4.74 10.00
CA ARG A 51 12.60 -5.14 11.39
C ARG A 51 13.41 -4.09 12.15
N GLY A 52 12.73 -3.31 12.99
CA GLY A 52 13.28 -2.09 13.58
C GLY A 52 13.60 -1.08 12.47
N ASP A 53 14.84 -0.60 12.45
CA ASP A 53 15.40 0.25 11.40
C ASP A 53 15.98 -0.55 10.22
N ALA A 54 16.12 -1.87 10.34
CA ALA A 54 16.75 -2.67 9.28
C ALA A 54 15.72 -3.13 8.24
N VAL A 55 15.97 -2.81 6.97
CA VAL A 55 15.23 -3.32 5.81
C VAL A 55 16.04 -4.40 5.14
N LYS A 56 15.42 -5.55 4.91
CA LYS A 56 15.99 -6.68 4.19
C LYS A 56 15.10 -7.03 3.01
N PHE A 57 15.65 -6.95 1.81
CA PHE A 57 15.00 -7.44 0.60
C PHE A 57 15.12 -8.95 0.50
N ASP A 58 14.15 -9.57 -0.17
CA ASP A 58 14.13 -11.01 -0.42
C ASP A 58 15.37 -11.47 -1.21
N ASN A 59 15.87 -10.61 -2.13
CA ASN A 59 17.13 -10.80 -2.86
C ASN A 59 18.40 -10.79 -1.96
N GLY A 60 18.25 -10.64 -0.64
CA GLY A 60 19.35 -10.67 0.32
C GLY A 60 19.99 -9.31 0.62
N ALA A 61 19.66 -8.27 -0.16
CA ALA A 61 20.13 -6.91 0.10
C ALA A 61 19.59 -6.39 1.44
N LYS A 62 20.43 -5.72 2.21
CA LYS A 62 20.08 -5.14 3.51
C LYS A 62 20.44 -3.67 3.53
N PHE A 63 19.52 -2.86 4.03
CA PHE A 63 19.66 -1.43 4.17
C PHE A 63 19.11 -0.99 5.52
N VAL A 64 19.48 0.21 5.94
CA VAL A 64 18.95 0.81 7.16
C VAL A 64 18.01 1.93 6.74
N VAL A 65 16.79 1.92 7.28
CA VAL A 65 15.85 3.01 7.19
C VAL A 65 16.11 4.00 8.31
N ARG A 66 16.16 5.26 7.94
CA ARG A 66 16.27 6.41 8.83
C ARG A 66 14.99 7.20 8.76
N VAL A 67 14.50 7.62 9.91
CA VAL A 67 13.38 8.57 9.99
C VAL A 67 13.96 9.98 9.90
N LEU A 68 13.72 10.65 8.79
CA LEU A 68 14.05 12.05 8.55
C LEU A 68 13.08 12.99 9.32
N PRO A 69 13.47 14.27 9.51
CA PRO A 69 12.56 15.27 10.05
C PRO A 69 11.26 15.31 9.25
N LYS A 70 10.12 15.46 9.92
CA LYS A 70 8.74 15.35 9.37
C LYS A 70 8.22 13.91 9.18
N GLY A 71 8.90 12.90 9.71
CA GLY A 71 8.42 11.51 9.68
C GLY A 71 8.57 10.84 8.32
N VAL A 72 9.52 11.33 7.52
CA VAL A 72 9.81 10.79 6.19
C VAL A 72 10.84 9.67 6.32
N LEU A 73 10.69 8.57 5.60
CA LEU A 73 11.59 7.43 5.74
C LEU A 73 12.60 7.40 4.60
N GLU A 74 13.88 7.37 4.94
CA GLU A 74 14.99 7.32 4.00
C GLU A 74 15.72 5.99 4.12
N MET A 75 16.03 5.36 2.99
CA MET A 75 16.78 4.12 2.89
C MET A 75 17.83 4.29 1.79
N ALA A 76 19.12 4.36 2.17
CA ALA A 76 20.24 4.42 1.22
C ALA A 76 20.08 5.48 0.10
N GLY A 77 19.60 6.68 0.47
CA GLY A 77 19.33 7.77 -0.48
C GLY A 77 18.01 7.67 -1.24
N TRP A 78 17.15 6.72 -0.89
CA TRP A 78 15.78 6.63 -1.38
C TRP A 78 14.81 7.02 -0.28
N THR A 79 13.86 7.88 -0.59
CA THR A 79 12.88 8.40 0.34
C THR A 79 11.52 7.78 0.04
N ALA A 80 10.86 7.21 1.04
CA ALA A 80 9.54 6.66 0.90
C ALA A 80 8.52 7.79 0.73
N SER A 81 7.74 7.73 -0.34
CA SER A 81 6.78 8.77 -0.69
C SER A 81 5.41 8.41 -0.13
N ARG A 82 4.93 9.18 0.84
CA ARG A 82 3.62 8.97 1.47
C ARG A 82 2.47 9.15 0.48
N GLU A 83 2.61 10.07 -0.48
CA GLU A 83 1.58 10.36 -1.49
C GLU A 83 1.39 9.20 -2.49
N HIS A 84 2.47 8.46 -2.77
CA HIS A 84 2.45 7.34 -3.71
C HIS A 84 2.38 5.98 -3.04
N SER A 85 2.75 5.89 -1.75
CA SER A 85 2.70 4.64 -1.01
C SER A 85 1.29 4.36 -0.52
N THR A 86 0.97 3.07 -0.44
CA THR A 86 -0.32 2.56 0.00
C THR A 86 -0.09 1.49 1.07
N SER A 87 -1.18 1.05 1.73
CA SER A 87 -1.15 -0.05 2.71
C SER A 87 -0.66 -1.39 2.15
N SER A 88 -0.51 -1.51 0.83
CA SER A 88 -0.06 -2.73 0.15
C SER A 88 1.30 -2.59 -0.52
N GLU A 89 1.75 -1.37 -0.82
CA GLU A 89 2.96 -1.10 -1.59
C GLU A 89 3.62 0.21 -1.15
N ILE A 90 4.93 0.18 -0.93
CA ILE A 90 5.72 1.37 -0.60
C ILE A 90 6.48 1.84 -1.82
N VAL A 91 6.29 3.10 -2.18
CA VAL A 91 6.99 3.73 -3.28
C VAL A 91 8.20 4.47 -2.74
N TRP A 92 9.38 3.96 -3.06
CA TRP A 92 10.65 4.62 -2.75
C TRP A 92 11.07 5.49 -3.95
N LEU A 93 11.24 6.78 -3.71
CA LEU A 93 11.69 7.77 -4.68
C LEU A 93 13.13 8.14 -4.37
N LYS A 94 14.00 8.30 -5.37
CA LYS A 94 15.36 8.77 -5.12
C LYS A 94 15.33 10.27 -4.86
N GLU A 95 15.52 10.71 -3.61
CA GLU A 95 15.86 12.11 -3.38
C GLU A 95 17.29 12.34 -3.89
N GLY A 96 17.47 13.28 -4.80
CA GLY A 96 18.81 13.65 -5.27
C GLY A 96 19.32 12.91 -6.51
N GLY A 97 18.48 12.79 -7.54
CA GLY A 97 18.96 12.70 -8.93
C GLY A 97 19.36 14.08 -9.48
N GLY A 98 20.30 14.77 -8.83
CA GLY A 98 20.76 16.08 -9.26
C GLY A 98 22.12 16.41 -8.67
N GLY A 99 23.17 16.23 -9.47
CA GLY A 99 24.57 16.47 -9.15
C GLY A 99 25.48 15.70 -10.09
#